data_AF-A0A962EKR0-F1
#
_entry.id   AF-A0A962EKR0-F1
#
_cell.length_a   1.000
_cell.length_b   1.000
_cell.length_c   1.000
_cell.angle_alpha   90.00
_cell.angle_beta   90.00
_cell.angle_gamma   90.00
#
_symmetry.space_group_name_H-M   'P 1'
#
loop_
_entity.id
_entity.type
_entity.pdbx_description
1 polymer ?
#
loop_
_entity_poly.entity_id
_entity_poly.type
_entity_poly.pdbx_seq_one_letter_code
_entity_poly.pdbx_strand_id
1 'polypeptide(L)'
;MIGYVTLGTNDINRAAAFYDALLGSIGAKRYMEGERFIAWAVSPAQPALGVIKPFDGQPATVGNGMMIALVVDSRDKVDALHAKALELGGK
;
A
#
# COMPACT_ATOMS: atom_id res chain seq x y z
N MET A 1 -11.07 -12.08 -10.02
CA MET A 1 -10.58 -11.80 -8.65
C MET A 1 -9.13 -11.36 -8.77
N ILE A 2 -8.74 -10.25 -8.14
CA ILE A 2 -7.37 -9.72 -8.21
C ILE A 2 -6.56 -10.36 -7.08
N GLY A 3 -5.35 -10.86 -7.37
CA GLY A 3 -4.45 -11.39 -6.35
C GLY A 3 -3.72 -10.27 -5.59
N TYR A 4 -3.21 -9.28 -6.32
CA TYR A 4 -2.60 -8.09 -5.75
C TYR A 4 -2.54 -6.96 -6.79
N VAL A 5 -2.29 -5.74 -6.32
CA VAL A 5 -1.97 -4.57 -7.14
C VAL A 5 -0.65 -3.97 -6.66
N THR A 6 0.14 -3.39 -7.57
CA THR A 6 1.41 -2.75 -7.24
C THR A 6 1.42 -1.26 -7.55
N LEU A 7 2.08 -0.51 -6.69
CA LEU A 7 2.37 0.91 -6.84
C LEU A 7 3.88 1.11 -6.99
N GLY A 8 4.29 1.88 -7.99
CA GLY A 8 5.69 2.25 -8.15
C GLY A 8 6.18 3.12 -7.00
N THR A 9 7.40 2.89 -6.51
CA THR A 9 8.07 3.79 -5.56
C THR A 9 9.51 4.10 -5.97
N ASN A 10 9.93 5.34 -5.72
CA ASN A 10 11.32 5.79 -5.85
C ASN A 10 12.14 5.58 -4.56
N ASP A 11 11.48 5.26 -3.45
CA ASP A 11 12.11 4.97 -2.16
C ASP A 11 11.31 3.86 -1.46
N ILE A 12 11.86 2.64 -1.48
CA ILE A 12 11.20 1.46 -0.92
C ILE A 12 11.12 1.54 0.61
N ASN A 13 12.11 2.12 1.28
CA ASN A 13 12.15 2.18 2.74
C ASN A 13 11.14 3.19 3.27
N ARG A 14 11.05 4.37 2.62
CA ARG A 14 10.03 5.37 2.94
C ARG A 14 8.62 4.84 2.67
N ALA A 15 8.42 4.17 1.54
CA ALA A 15 7.14 3.56 1.22
C ALA A 15 6.76 2.44 2.22
N ALA A 16 7.73 1.61 2.60
CA ALA A 16 7.53 0.56 3.59
C ALA A 16 7.07 1.13 4.94
N ALA A 17 7.78 2.13 5.47
CA ALA A 17 7.41 2.78 6.73
C ALA A 17 6.00 3.38 6.69
N PHE A 18 5.62 4.02 5.58
CA PHE A 18 4.28 4.55 5.38
C PHE A 18 3.21 3.45 5.37
N TYR A 19 3.36 2.42 4.54
CA TYR A 19 2.35 1.37 4.38
C TYR A 19 2.32 0.37 5.55
N ASP A 20 3.43 0.14 6.24
CA ASP A 20 3.43 -0.63 7.49
C ASP A 20 2.55 0.06 8.54
N ALA A 21 2.73 1.36 8.74
CA ALA A 21 1.97 2.12 9.71
C ALA A 21 0.50 2.28 9.29
N LEU A 22 0.24 2.56 8.01
CA LEU A 22 -1.11 2.76 7.49
C LEU A 22 -1.91 1.46 7.44
N LEU A 23 -1.39 0.42 6.78
CA LEU A 23 -2.13 -0.82 6.58
C LEU A 23 -2.14 -1.69 7.85
N GLY A 24 -1.14 -1.51 8.73
CA GLY A 24 -1.14 -2.11 10.05
C GLY A 24 -2.34 -1.68 10.90
N SER A 25 -2.87 -0.47 10.72
CA SER A 25 -4.04 0.00 11.47
C SER A 25 -5.33 -0.74 11.10
N ILE A 26 -5.36 -1.43 9.96
CA ILE A 26 -6.47 -2.29 9.51
C ILE A 26 -6.10 -3.78 9.56
N GLY A 27 -5.03 -4.13 10.27
CA GLY A 27 -4.62 -5.52 10.51
C GLY A 27 -3.86 -6.18 9.36
N ALA A 28 -3.49 -5.44 8.32
CA ALA A 28 -2.64 -5.98 7.27
C ALA A 28 -1.21 -6.14 7.75
N LYS A 29 -0.53 -7.17 7.27
CA LYS A 29 0.89 -7.43 7.55
C LYS A 29 1.62 -7.67 6.24
N ARG A 30 2.94 -7.47 6.24
CA ARG A 30 3.79 -7.87 5.12
C ARG A 30 3.59 -9.36 4.87
N TYR A 31 3.03 -9.67 3.70
CA TYR A 31 2.72 -11.02 3.24
C TYR A 31 3.80 -11.54 2.29
N MET A 32 4.42 -10.62 1.52
CA MET A 32 5.53 -10.91 0.63
C MET A 32 6.54 -9.77 0.71
N GLU A 33 7.82 -10.12 0.78
CA GLU A 33 8.92 -9.15 0.83
C GLU A 33 10.13 -9.67 0.06
N GLY A 34 10.75 -8.78 -0.70
CA GLY A 34 11.99 -9.00 -1.41
C GLY A 34 12.70 -7.68 -1.69
N GLU A 35 13.86 -7.74 -2.34
CA GLU A 35 14.75 -6.58 -2.49
C GLU A 35 14.09 -5.35 -3.17
N ARG A 36 13.16 -5.58 -4.10
CA ARG A 36 12.51 -4.54 -4.89
C ARG A 36 11.03 -4.35 -4.55
N PHE A 37 10.46 -5.17 -3.68
CA PHE A 37 9.02 -5.30 -3.55
C PHE A 37 8.60 -5.65 -2.12
N ILE A 38 7.52 -5.02 -1.67
CA ILE A 38 6.84 -5.37 -0.42
C ILE A 38 5.34 -5.37 -0.71
N ALA A 39 4.61 -6.37 -0.21
CA ALA A 39 3.15 -6.39 -0.23
C ALA A 39 2.54 -6.75 1.11
N TRP A 40 1.40 -6.13 1.38
CA TRP A 40 0.62 -6.28 2.59
C TRP A 40 -0.75 -6.88 2.28
N ALA A 41 -1.17 -7.82 3.12
CA ALA A 41 -2.50 -8.41 3.07
C ALA A 41 -3.04 -8.60 4.50
N VAL A 42 -4.36 -8.54 4.64
CA VAL A 42 -5.05 -8.89 5.90
C VAL A 42 -5.13 -10.40 6.10
N SER A 43 -5.11 -11.17 5.01
CA SER A 43 -4.98 -12.64 5.02
C SER A 43 -4.50 -13.15 3.66
N PRO A 44 -3.97 -14.38 3.55
CA PRO A 44 -3.56 -14.97 2.28
C PRO A 44 -4.69 -15.15 1.25
N ALA A 45 -5.95 -15.09 1.68
CA ALA A 45 -7.12 -15.24 0.82
C ALA A 45 -7.66 -13.91 0.29
N GLN A 46 -7.10 -12.77 0.72
CA GLN A 46 -7.54 -11.44 0.35
C GLN A 46 -6.51 -10.77 -0.58
N PRO A 47 -6.94 -9.84 -1.47
CA PRO A 47 -6.02 -9.13 -2.34
C PRO A 47 -4.96 -8.35 -1.54
N ALA A 48 -3.72 -8.36 -2.03
CA ALA A 48 -2.65 -7.58 -1.43
C ALA A 48 -2.46 -6.22 -2.12
N LEU A 49 -2.06 -5.21 -1.34
CA LEU A 49 -1.47 -3.98 -1.87
C LEU A 49 0.04 -4.10 -1.80
N GLY A 50 0.73 -3.83 -2.89
CA GLY A 50 2.19 -3.85 -2.94
C GLY A 50 2.81 -2.55 -3.41
N VAL A 51 4.05 -2.31 -3.00
CA VAL A 51 4.93 -1.29 -3.57
C VAL A 51 6.12 -1.96 -4.23
N ILE A 52 6.57 -1.40 -5.35
CA ILE A 52 7.65 -1.99 -6.15
C ILE A 52 8.55 -0.92 -6.74
N LYS A 53 9.86 -1.18 -6.79
CA LYS A 53 10.80 -0.41 -7.63
C LYS A 53 10.55 -0.77 -9.11
N PRO A 54 10.33 0.21 -10.01
CA PRO A 54 10.06 -0.08 -11.43
C PRO A 54 11.09 -1.00 -12.06
N PHE A 55 10.61 -1.98 -12.83
CA PHE A 55 11.47 -3.03 -13.40
C PHE A 55 12.40 -2.49 -14.50
N ASP A 56 11.95 -1.48 -15.25
CA ASP A 56 12.69 -0.82 -16.32
C ASP A 56 13.77 0.16 -15.82
N GLY A 57 13.89 0.32 -14.48
CA GLY A 57 14.84 1.21 -13.84
C GLY A 57 14.50 2.69 -13.98
N GLN A 58 13.38 3.05 -14.60
CA GLN A 58 12.94 4.44 -14.68
C GLN A 58 12.33 4.91 -13.34
N PRO A 59 12.31 6.22 -13.06
CA PRO A 59 11.63 6.73 -11.89
C PRO A 59 10.14 6.35 -11.89
N ALA A 60 9.64 5.90 -10.75
CA ALA A 60 8.22 5.70 -10.53
C ALA A 60 7.47 7.02 -10.67
N THR A 61 6.35 7.00 -11.40
CA THR A 61 5.45 8.14 -11.60
C THR A 61 4.07 7.86 -11.03
N VAL A 62 3.28 8.92 -10.86
CA VAL A 62 1.84 8.78 -10.61
C VAL A 62 1.10 8.51 -11.91
N GLY A 63 0.16 7.56 -11.90
CA GLY A 63 -0.73 7.31 -13.03
C GLY A 63 -1.94 8.24 -12.96
N ASN A 64 -2.15 9.08 -13.98
CA ASN A 64 -3.34 9.93 -14.04
C ASN A 64 -4.61 9.05 -14.15
N GLY A 65 -5.55 9.22 -13.21
CA GLY A 65 -6.77 8.41 -13.11
C GLY A 65 -6.59 7.06 -12.39
N MET A 66 -5.40 6.75 -11.88
CA MET A 66 -5.19 5.54 -11.07
C MET A 66 -5.82 5.71 -9.68
N MET A 67 -6.61 4.73 -9.28
CA MET A 67 -7.25 4.67 -7.97
C MET A 67 -7.25 3.24 -7.46
N ILE A 68 -6.89 3.05 -6.19
CA ILE A 68 -6.97 1.75 -5.51
C ILE A 68 -7.91 1.92 -4.32
N ALA A 69 -8.93 1.09 -4.27
CA ALA A 69 -9.88 1.06 -3.17
C ALA A 69 -9.45 0.03 -2.12
N LEU A 70 -9.40 0.45 -0.85
CA LEU A 70 -9.20 -0.43 0.29
C LEU A 70 -10.56 -0.69 0.96
N VAL A 71 -10.87 -1.95 1.21
CA VAL A 71 -12.14 -2.34 1.84
C VAL A 71 -11.99 -2.33 3.35
N VAL A 72 -12.89 -1.62 4.03
CA VAL A 72 -13.08 -1.65 5.48
C VAL A 72 -14.57 -1.79 5.80
N ASP A 73 -14.90 -2.27 7.00
CA ASP A 73 -16.27 -2.65 7.40
C ASP A 73 -17.07 -1.52 8.09
N SER A 74 -16.50 -0.32 8.21
CA SER A 74 -17.19 0.84 8.80
C SER A 74 -16.68 2.17 8.28
N ARG A 75 -17.52 3.20 8.37
CA ARG A 75 -17.15 4.58 8.03
C ARG A 75 -16.06 5.12 8.96
N ASP A 76 -16.14 4.81 10.24
CA ASP A 76 -15.13 5.25 11.23
C ASP A 76 -13.73 4.73 10.88
N LYS A 77 -13.62 3.52 10.32
CA LYS A 77 -12.33 3.01 9.82
C LYS A 77 -11.84 3.76 8.58
N VAL A 78 -12.74 4.22 7.71
CA VAL A 78 -12.37 5.10 6.58
C VAL A 78 -11.78 6.41 7.11
N ASP A 79 -12.46 7.05 8.05
CA ASP A 79 -12.04 8.32 8.62
C ASP A 79 -10.71 8.18 9.37
N ALA A 80 -10.55 7.11 10.16
CA ALA A 80 -9.31 6.81 10.87
C ALA A 80 -8.14 6.51 9.92
N LEU A 81 -8.37 5.74 8.86
CA LEU A 81 -7.34 5.41 7.86
C LEU A 81 -6.92 6.66 7.08
N HIS A 82 -7.87 7.51 6.70
CA HIS A 82 -7.61 8.78 6.05
C HIS A 82 -6.79 9.73 6.96
N ALA A 83 -7.22 9.91 8.21
CA ALA A 83 -6.47 10.71 9.19
C ALA A 83 -5.04 10.18 9.39
N LYS A 84 -4.88 8.86 9.48
CA LYS A 84 -3.56 8.24 9.62
C LYS A 84 -2.70 8.45 8.38
N ALA A 85 -3.26 8.36 7.18
CA ALA A 85 -2.54 8.64 5.95
C ALA A 85 -2.01 10.08 5.92
N LEU A 86 -2.82 11.06 6.33
CA LEU A 86 -2.40 12.46 6.44
C LEU A 86 -1.30 12.68 7.48
N GLU A 87 -1.42 12.05 8.66
CA GLU A 87 -0.40 12.09 9.72
C GLU A 87 0.96 11.56 9.23
N LEU A 88 0.94 10.51 8.40
CA LEU A 88 2.13 9.90 7.81
C LEU A 88 2.67 10.65 6.57
N GLY A 89 2.05 11.78 6.19
CA GLY A 89 2.48 12.64 5.09
C GLY A 89 1.86 12.34 3.71
N GLY A 90 0.77 11.55 3.69
CA GLY A 90 -0.09 11.39 2.51
C GLY A 90 -0.78 12.71 2.12
N LYS A 91 -1.19 12.83 0.85
CA LYS A 91 -1.78 14.03 0.26
C LYS A 91 -2.90 13.68 -0.69
#